data_AF-A0A7K4FXS7-F1
#
_entry.id   AF-A0A7K4FXS7-F1
#
_cell.length_a   1.000
_cell.length_b   1.000
_cell.length_c   1.000
_cell.angle_alpha   90.00
_cell.angle_beta   90.00
_cell.angle_gamma   90.00
#
_symmetry.space_group_name_H-M   'P 1'
#
loop_
_entity.id
_entity.type
_entity.pdbx_description
1 polymer ?
#
loop_
_entity_poly.entity_id
_entity_poly.type
_entity_poly.pdbx_seq_one_letter_code
_entity_poly.pdbx_strand_id
1 'polypeptide(L)'
;VINAYSRTLTGIVRPNVKPMLKSEQIKNEFFIISTLLTLRRDTVSAIGKLDYVLLQHQKVSIVIFQKDDMAYYISINRTEKDIDKIIASIKKIL
;
A
#
# COMPACT_ATOMS: atom_id res chain seq x y z
N VAL A 1 -2.85 -7.23 -1.84
CA VAL A 1 -4.18 -6.75 -1.43
C VAL A 1 -4.43 -7.19 0.00
N ILE A 2 -4.75 -6.24 0.87
CA ILE A 2 -4.94 -6.43 2.31
C ILE A 2 -6.35 -5.96 2.64
N ASN A 3 -7.06 -6.67 3.52
CA ASN A 3 -8.37 -6.22 3.99
C ASN A 3 -8.26 -5.24 5.18
N ALA A 4 -9.39 -4.69 5.61
CA ALA A 4 -9.47 -3.83 6.79
C ALA A 4 -8.96 -4.48 8.10
N TYR A 5 -8.85 -5.81 8.15
CA TYR A 5 -8.33 -6.60 9.29
C TYR A 5 -6.85 -6.97 9.15
N SER A 6 -6.11 -6.26 8.30
CA SER A 6 -4.67 -6.42 8.12
C SER A 6 -4.24 -7.79 7.55
N ARG A 7 -5.19 -8.56 7.00
CA ARG A 7 -4.90 -9.86 6.39
C ARG A 7 -4.65 -9.70 4.89
N THR A 8 -3.59 -10.34 4.41
CA THR A 8 -3.37 -10.51 2.97
C THR A 8 -4.47 -11.37 2.38
N LEU A 9 -5.27 -10.81 1.46
CA LEU A 9 -6.26 -11.56 0.68
C LEU A 9 -5.61 -12.25 -0.52
N THR A 10 -4.71 -11.54 -1.18
CA THR A 10 -3.91 -12.04 -2.30
C THR A 10 -2.64 -11.19 -2.45
N GLY A 11 -1.57 -11.79 -2.95
CA GLY A 11 -0.30 -11.13 -3.16
C GLY A 11 0.67 -12.02 -3.92
N ILE A 12 1.53 -11.41 -4.71
CA ILE A 12 2.58 -12.11 -5.46
C ILE A 12 3.91 -11.56 -4.96
N VAL A 13 4.72 -12.43 -4.34
CA VAL A 13 6.15 -12.16 -4.17
C VAL A 13 6.82 -12.61 -5.47
N ARG A 14 7.63 -11.74 -6.08
CA ARG A 14 8.36 -12.11 -7.29
C ARG A 14 9.20 -13.37 -7.02
N PRO A 15 9.23 -14.35 -7.94
CA PRO A 15 10.07 -15.54 -7.79
C PRO A 15 11.52 -15.14 -7.49
N ASN A 16 12.18 -15.89 -6.61
CA ASN A 16 13.58 -15.67 -6.19
C ASN A 16 13.86 -14.32 -5.48
N VAL A 17 12.83 -13.58 -5.06
CA VAL A 17 13.02 -12.38 -4.23
C VAL A 17 12.89 -12.73 -2.75
N LYS A 18 13.95 -12.46 -1.99
CA LYS A 18 13.89 -12.52 -0.51
C LYS A 18 13.11 -11.30 0.01
N PRO A 19 12.01 -11.50 0.75
CA PRO A 19 11.28 -10.39 1.34
C PRO A 19 12.15 -9.55 2.28
N MET A 20 11.99 -8.23 2.22
CA MET A 20 12.73 -7.30 3.07
C MET A 20 12.32 -7.39 4.55
N LEU A 21 11.04 -7.62 4.80
CA LEU A 21 10.44 -7.71 6.13
C LEU A 21 10.27 -9.17 6.53
N LYS A 22 10.52 -9.48 7.81
CA LYS A 22 10.12 -10.76 8.41
C LYS A 22 8.60 -10.85 8.53
N SER A 23 8.09 -12.06 8.69
CA SER A 23 6.64 -12.32 8.81
C SER A 23 5.96 -11.50 9.90
N GLU A 24 6.61 -11.25 11.04
CA GLU A 24 6.02 -10.43 12.10
C GLU A 24 6.05 -8.94 11.77
N GLN A 25 7.14 -8.47 11.14
CA GLN A 25 7.28 -7.07 10.75
C GLN A 25 6.25 -6.69 9.69
N ILE A 26 5.97 -7.58 8.73
CA ILE A 26 4.96 -7.32 7.69
C ILE A 26 3.53 -7.32 8.27
N LYS A 27 3.24 -8.12 9.31
CA LYS A 27 1.95 -8.04 10.01
C LYS A 27 1.77 -6.68 10.70
N ASN A 28 2.79 -6.22 11.40
CA ASN A 28 2.76 -4.92 12.07
C ASN A 28 2.60 -3.78 11.06
N GLU A 29 3.31 -3.85 9.93
CA GLU A 29 3.15 -2.91 8.81
C GLU A 29 1.70 -2.88 8.33
N PHE A 30 1.11 -4.06 8.04
CA PHE A 30 -0.27 -4.14 7.55
C PHE A 30 -1.30 -3.68 8.58
N PHE A 31 -1.03 -3.88 9.87
CA PHE A 31 -1.86 -3.36 10.95
C PHE A 31 -1.87 -1.84 11.01
N ILE A 32 -0.69 -1.22 10.90
CA ILE A 32 -0.57 0.24 10.88
C ILE A 32 -1.31 0.82 9.66
N ILE A 33 -1.11 0.23 8.49
CA ILE A 33 -1.76 0.68 7.25
C ILE A 33 -3.28 0.51 7.31
N SER A 34 -3.79 -0.64 7.75
CA SER A 34 -5.25 -0.83 7.85
C SER A 34 -5.87 0.13 8.85
N THR A 35 -5.21 0.38 9.98
CA THR A 35 -5.68 1.34 10.99
C THR A 35 -5.73 2.75 10.41
N LEU A 36 -4.67 3.19 9.71
CA LEU A 36 -4.62 4.48 9.05
C LEU A 36 -5.77 4.66 8.03
N LEU A 37 -6.00 3.66 7.17
CA LEU A 37 -7.01 3.73 6.13
C LEU A 37 -8.44 3.71 6.70
N THR A 38 -8.68 2.94 7.76
CA THR A 38 -9.96 2.96 8.49
C THR A 38 -10.24 4.34 9.06
N LEU A 39 -9.28 4.92 9.80
CA LEU A 39 -9.46 6.26 10.37
C LEU A 39 -9.63 7.34 9.31
N ARG A 40 -8.96 7.22 8.16
CA ARG A 40 -9.12 8.15 7.03
C ARG A 40 -10.51 8.07 6.40
N ARG A 41 -11.10 6.88 6.32
CA ARG A 41 -12.47 6.69 5.79
C ARG A 41 -13.50 7.50 6.59
N ASP A 42 -13.35 7.51 7.92
CA ASP A 42 -14.27 8.22 8.80
C ASP A 42 -14.20 9.76 8.63
N THR A 43 -13.10 10.25 8.06
CA THR A 43 -12.89 11.68 7.79
C THR A 43 -13.28 12.13 6.37
N VAL A 44 -13.73 11.22 5.50
CA VAL A 44 -13.98 11.51 4.06
C VAL A 44 -14.99 12.64 3.86
N SER A 45 -15.98 12.77 4.75
CA SER A 45 -16.97 13.86 4.68
C SER A 45 -16.37 15.26 4.88
N ALA A 46 -15.22 15.35 5.57
CA ALA A 46 -14.56 16.62 5.89
C ALA A 46 -13.42 16.95 4.93
N ILE A 47 -12.60 15.96 4.55
CA ILE A 47 -11.36 16.19 3.76
C ILE A 47 -11.41 15.64 2.32
N GLY A 48 -12.47 14.92 1.96
CA GLY A 48 -12.60 14.25 0.67
C GLY A 48 -12.00 12.85 0.61
N LYS A 49 -12.15 12.20 -0.55
CA LYS A 49 -11.67 10.83 -0.77
C LYS A 49 -10.14 10.80 -0.82
N LEU A 50 -9.54 9.80 -0.17
CA LEU A 50 -8.10 9.54 -0.26
C LEU A 50 -7.76 9.05 -1.68
N ASP A 51 -6.79 9.70 -2.32
CA ASP A 51 -6.30 9.30 -3.64
C ASP A 51 -5.26 8.16 -3.54
N TYR A 52 -4.14 8.41 -2.84
CA TYR A 52 -3.15 7.40 -2.48
C TYR A 52 -2.29 7.87 -1.29
N VAL A 53 -1.55 6.94 -0.69
CA VAL A 53 -0.47 7.24 0.27
C VAL A 53 0.86 6.84 -0.36
N LEU A 54 1.86 7.71 -0.26
CA LEU A 54 3.23 7.44 -0.70
C LEU A 54 4.17 7.49 0.50
N LEU A 55 4.77 6.35 0.84
CA LEU A 55 5.82 6.26 1.86
C LEU A 55 7.17 6.10 1.15
N GLN A 56 8.09 7.03 1.43
CA GLN A 56 9.42 7.06 0.82
C GLN A 56 10.45 6.67 1.86
N HIS A 57 10.98 5.45 1.76
CA HIS A 57 12.08 4.99 2.60
C HIS A 57 13.38 5.01 1.81
N GLN A 58 14.51 4.95 2.52
CA GLN A 58 15.84 4.92 1.91
C GLN A 58 16.03 3.76 0.93
N LYS A 59 15.35 2.62 1.15
CA LYS A 59 15.52 1.38 0.37
C LYS A 59 14.34 1.01 -0.51
N VAL A 60 13.17 1.60 -0.29
CA VAL A 60 11.93 1.21 -0.97
C VAL A 60 10.94 2.37 -0.95
N SER A 61 10.16 2.50 -2.01
CA SER A 61 8.99 3.37 -2.04
C SER A 61 7.75 2.49 -1.93
N ILE A 62 6.80 2.83 -1.07
CA ILE A 62 5.55 2.10 -0.90
C ILE A 62 4.42 3.01 -1.35
N VAL A 63 3.60 2.52 -2.28
CA VAL A 63 2.38 3.18 -2.71
C VAL A 63 1.19 2.38 -2.18
N ILE A 64 0.24 3.07 -1.58
CA ILE A 64 -0.96 2.48 -1.03
C ILE A 64 -2.19 3.13 -1.65
N PHE A 65 -3.03 2.32 -2.27
CA PHE A 65 -4.35 2.73 -2.73
C PHE A 65 -5.43 2.09 -1.87
N GLN A 66 -6.53 2.80 -1.67
CA GLN A 66 -7.72 2.27 -1.02
C GLN A 66 -8.85 2.20 -2.04
N LYS A 67 -9.47 1.02 -2.17
CA LYS A 67 -10.70 0.82 -2.93
C LYS A 67 -11.65 0.00 -2.07
N ASP A 68 -12.80 0.57 -1.77
CA ASP A 68 -13.78 0.02 -0.82
C ASP A 68 -13.09 -0.32 0.53
N ASP A 69 -13.21 -1.56 0.98
CA ASP A 69 -12.62 -2.05 2.24
C ASP A 69 -11.24 -2.71 2.04
N MET A 70 -10.63 -2.52 0.86
CA MET A 70 -9.36 -3.13 0.47
C MET A 70 -8.25 -2.10 0.31
N ALA A 71 -7.06 -2.50 0.75
CA ALA A 71 -5.82 -1.76 0.59
C ALA A 71 -4.89 -2.47 -0.40
N TYR A 72 -4.38 -1.73 -1.37
CA TYR A 72 -3.38 -2.19 -2.33
C TYR A 72 -2.02 -1.66 -1.89
N TYR A 73 -1.26 -2.49 -1.18
CA TYR A 73 0.11 -2.19 -0.77
C TYR A 73 1.08 -2.63 -1.85
N ILE A 74 1.75 -1.68 -2.49
CA ILE A 74 2.69 -1.93 -3.58
C ILE A 74 4.07 -1.39 -3.19
N SER A 75 5.06 -2.28 -3.11
CA SER A 75 6.47 -1.89 -2.95
C SER A 75 7.13 -1.69 -4.32
N ILE A 76 7.80 -0.56 -4.47
CA ILE A 76 8.50 -0.13 -5.66
C ILE A 76 9.98 0.05 -5.30
N ASN A 77 10.87 -0.43 -6.18
CA ASN A 77 12.30 -0.25 -5.98
C ASN A 77 12.65 1.24 -5.95
N ARG A 78 13.46 1.67 -4.98
CA ARG A 78 13.82 3.08 -4.81
C ARG A 78 14.60 3.68 -5.99
N THR A 79 15.23 2.82 -6.80
CA THR A 79 15.96 3.21 -8.01
C THR A 79 15.05 3.62 -9.16
N GLU A 80 13.75 3.34 -9.06
CA GLU A 80 12.77 3.71 -10.06
C GLU A 80 12.56 5.23 -10.07
N LYS A 81 12.69 5.84 -11.25
CA LYS A 81 12.69 7.30 -11.40
C LYS A 81 11.29 7.85 -11.68
N ASP A 82 10.46 7.09 -12.38
CA ASP A 82 9.13 7.53 -12.83
C ASP A 82 8.01 6.95 -11.96
N ILE A 83 8.09 7.19 -10.64
CA ILE A 83 7.05 6.74 -9.69
C ILE A 83 5.68 7.31 -10.08
N ASP A 84 5.59 8.55 -10.54
CA ASP A 84 4.33 9.17 -10.95
C ASP A 84 3.66 8.43 -12.13
N LYS A 85 4.47 7.97 -13.10
CA LYS A 85 3.98 7.19 -14.23
C LYS A 85 3.47 5.82 -13.78
N ILE A 86 4.13 5.21 -12.80
CA ILE A 86 3.69 3.94 -12.20
C ILE A 86 2.38 4.14 -11.45
N ILE A 87 2.28 5.17 -10.61
CA ILE A 87 1.04 5.53 -9.90
C ILE A 87 -0.10 5.74 -10.89
N ALA A 88 0.13 6.54 -11.94
CA ALA A 88 -0.88 6.79 -12.98
C ALA A 88 -1.30 5.52 -13.72
N SER A 89 -0.37 4.58 -13.94
CA SER A 89 -0.67 3.29 -14.57
C SER A 89 -1.50 2.39 -13.66
N ILE A 90 -1.19 2.36 -12.36
CA ILE A 90 -1.94 1.57 -11.38
C ILE A 90 -3.36 2.11 -11.22
N LYS A 91 -3.52 3.44 -11.16
CA LYS A 91 -4.84 4.10 -11.08
C LYS A 91 -5.77 3.81 -12.28
N LYS A 92 -5.24 3.39 -13.43
CA LYS A 92 -6.06 2.99 -14.58
C LYS A 92 -6.60 1.56 -14.46
N ILE A 93 -5.99 0.75 -13.60
CA ILE A 93 -6.32 -0.67 -13.42
C ILE A 93 -7.23 -0.85 -12.20
N LEU A 94 -6.98 -0.07 -11.14
CA LEU A 94 -7.81 -0.03 -9.94
C LEU A 94 -9.07 0.80 -10.17
#